data_AF-A0A0W0TUX3-F1
#
_entry.id   AF-A0A0W0TUX3-F1
#
_cell.length_a   1.000
_cell.length_b   1.000
_cell.length_c   1.000
_cell.angle_alpha   90.00
_cell.angle_beta   90.00
_cell.angle_gamma   90.00
#
_symmetry.space_group_name_H-M   'P 1'
#
loop_
_entity.id
_entity.type
_entity.pdbx_description
1 polymer ?
#
loop_
_entity_poly.entity_id
_entity_poly.type
_entity_poly.pdbx_seq_one_letter_code
_entity_poly.pdbx_strand_id
1 'polypeptide(L)'
;MLLQPLTETFSNLFYHKRKNKRARKSFILYKIVDFNSYDDQGYYKVQYINSKAVIDLTINDIVFDLDILHGLHPIQSCYIGIEYAKTIKSHPTEIRQLKQQNTFDAYSVSRYGSYNLLFQTRDGLIGFEHRPTQKQTIMDPQEVALSKELIKEFDAAQAFYIGLLAGLKMNTTPLNRISPKKVSHLRLVKHEGINEH
;
A
#
# COMPACT_ATOMS: atom_id res chain seq x y z
N MET A 1 15.51 -4.43 -7.39
CA MET A 1 15.92 -5.33 -6.29
C MET A 1 15.08 -4.93 -5.08
N LEU A 2 14.18 -5.80 -4.60
CA LEU A 2 13.37 -5.52 -3.40
C LEU A 2 14.31 -5.44 -2.18
N LEU A 3 13.98 -4.60 -1.19
CA LEU A 3 14.73 -4.53 0.07
C LEU A 3 14.65 -5.89 0.78
N GLN A 4 15.78 -6.38 1.31
CA GLN A 4 15.91 -7.71 1.96
C GLN A 4 14.71 -8.10 2.86
N PRO A 5 14.20 -7.22 3.76
CA PRO A 5 13.07 -7.56 4.63
C PRO A 5 11.76 -7.87 3.89
N LEU A 6 11.48 -7.15 2.79
CA LEU A 6 10.29 -7.36 1.97
C LEU A 6 10.39 -8.66 1.17
N THR A 7 11.58 -9.04 0.72
CA THR A 7 11.82 -10.29 0.00
C THR A 7 11.49 -11.51 0.86
N GLU A 8 11.89 -11.51 2.13
CA GLU A 8 11.53 -12.58 3.07
C GLU A 8 10.03 -12.58 3.35
N THR A 9 9.47 -11.40 3.67
CA THR A 9 8.05 -11.20 4.00
C THR A 9 7.12 -11.66 2.87
N PHE A 10 7.47 -11.38 1.63
CA PHE A 10 6.63 -11.61 0.46
C PHE A 10 7.09 -12.78 -0.43
N SER A 11 8.12 -13.52 -0.02
CA SER A 11 8.53 -14.78 -0.67
C SER A 11 7.32 -15.73 -0.82
N ASN A 12 6.43 -15.72 0.17
CA ASN A 12 5.22 -16.54 0.24
C ASN A 12 4.04 -16.02 -0.61
N LEU A 13 4.14 -14.86 -1.28
CA LEU A 13 3.05 -14.30 -2.10
C LEU A 13 2.75 -15.11 -3.36
N PHE A 14 3.79 -15.72 -3.93
CA PHE A 14 3.72 -16.44 -5.20
C PHE A 14 3.35 -17.92 -5.03
N TYR A 15 3.27 -18.41 -3.79
CA TYR A 15 2.86 -19.77 -3.52
C TYR A 15 1.35 -19.90 -3.57
N HIS A 16 0.88 -21.03 -4.08
CA HIS A 16 -0.55 -21.30 -4.18
C HIS A 16 -1.18 -21.46 -2.80
N LYS A 17 -1.93 -20.45 -2.36
CA LYS A 17 -2.61 -20.44 -1.06
C LYS A 17 -3.90 -21.26 -1.12
N ARG A 18 -3.95 -22.37 -0.36
CA ARG A 18 -5.18 -23.17 -0.21
C ARG A 18 -6.24 -22.37 0.57
N LYS A 19 -7.49 -22.36 0.10
CA LYS A 19 -8.61 -21.77 0.83
C LYS A 19 -8.98 -22.66 2.03
N ASN A 20 -8.50 -22.32 3.23
CA ASN A 20 -8.96 -22.97 4.46
C ASN A 20 -10.17 -22.22 5.04
N LYS A 21 -11.36 -22.84 4.96
CA LYS A 21 -12.61 -22.24 5.46
C LYS A 21 -12.60 -21.98 6.99
N ARG A 22 -11.81 -22.73 7.78
CA ARG A 22 -11.72 -22.56 9.24
C ARG A 22 -10.87 -21.34 9.63
N ALA A 23 -9.78 -21.09 8.92
CA ALA A 23 -8.89 -19.95 9.17
C ALA A 23 -9.52 -18.59 8.78
N ARG A 24 -10.58 -18.57 7.97
CA ARG A 24 -11.29 -17.33 7.62
C ARG A 24 -11.95 -16.63 8.81
N LYS A 25 -12.24 -17.35 9.90
CA LYS A 25 -12.90 -16.81 11.10
C LYS A 25 -11.95 -16.07 12.05
N SER A 26 -10.63 -16.10 11.83
CA SER A 26 -9.64 -15.46 12.72
C SER A 26 -9.10 -14.14 12.20
N PHE A 27 -9.53 -13.65 11.03
CA PHE A 27 -9.00 -12.39 10.49
C PHE A 27 -9.62 -11.17 11.17
N ILE A 28 -8.76 -10.34 11.73
CA ILE A 28 -9.08 -9.00 12.19
C ILE A 28 -9.19 -8.09 10.96
N LEU A 29 -10.20 -7.21 10.94
CA LEU A 29 -10.49 -6.33 9.82
C LEU A 29 -10.10 -4.90 10.13
N TYR A 30 -9.32 -4.31 9.25
CA TYR A 30 -8.90 -2.92 9.38
C TYR A 30 -9.38 -2.11 8.19
N LYS A 31 -9.63 -0.83 8.42
CA LYS A 31 -9.80 0.16 7.36
C LYS A 31 -9.01 1.42 7.71
N ILE A 32 -8.34 1.98 6.73
CA ILE A 32 -7.77 3.32 6.84
C ILE A 32 -8.93 4.31 6.71
N VAL A 33 -9.08 5.21 7.68
CA VAL A 33 -10.17 6.20 7.71
C VAL A 33 -9.70 7.61 7.42
N ASP A 34 -8.44 7.91 7.72
CA ASP A 34 -7.88 9.26 7.57
C ASP A 34 -6.35 9.20 7.45
N PHE A 35 -5.75 10.29 6.99
CA PHE A 35 -4.31 10.47 6.87
C PHE A 35 -3.92 11.89 7.29
N ASN A 36 -3.00 11.98 8.24
CA ASN A 36 -2.46 13.24 8.72
C ASN A 36 -0.94 13.26 8.55
N SER A 37 -0.41 14.38 8.07
CA SER A 37 1.03 14.61 8.00
C SER A 37 1.43 15.60 9.09
N TYR A 38 2.22 15.16 10.06
CA TYR A 38 2.81 15.99 11.11
C TYR A 38 4.32 15.80 11.10
N ASP A 39 5.08 16.90 11.23
CA ASP A 39 6.55 16.86 11.34
C ASP A 39 7.26 16.02 10.26
N ASP A 40 6.86 16.20 9.00
CA ASP A 40 7.34 15.43 7.83
C ASP A 40 7.15 13.90 7.92
N GLN A 41 6.38 13.43 8.90
CA GLN A 41 5.97 12.04 9.07
C GLN A 41 4.47 11.86 8.80
N GLY A 42 4.14 10.89 7.95
CA GLY A 42 2.76 10.54 7.63
C GLY A 42 2.19 9.53 8.61
N TYR A 43 1.08 9.89 9.27
CA TYR A 43 0.30 9.05 10.18
C TYR A 43 -1.04 8.70 9.57
N TYR A 44 -1.35 7.42 9.52
CA TYR A 44 -2.61 6.86 9.06
C TYR A 44 -3.50 6.51 10.25
N LYS A 45 -4.75 6.98 10.21
CA LYS A 45 -5.77 6.55 11.17
C LYS A 45 -6.35 5.24 10.71
N VAL A 46 -6.09 4.17 11.46
CA VAL A 46 -6.56 2.82 11.15
C VAL A 46 -7.64 2.42 12.16
N GLN A 47 -8.83 2.09 11.66
CA GLN A 47 -9.95 1.63 12.47
C GLN A 47 -10.10 0.12 12.37
N TYR A 48 -10.24 -0.55 13.51
CA TYR A 48 -10.72 -1.93 13.56
C TYR A 48 -12.22 -1.95 13.23
N ILE A 49 -12.64 -2.62 12.15
CA ILE A 49 -14.00 -2.48 11.57
C ILE A 49 -15.11 -2.83 12.58
N ASN A 50 -14.87 -3.78 13.49
CA ASN A 50 -15.86 -4.18 14.49
C ASN A 50 -15.77 -3.38 15.82
N SER A 51 -14.99 -2.31 15.85
CA SER A 51 -14.81 -1.46 17.02
C SER A 51 -14.82 0.02 16.66
N LYS A 52 -15.00 0.87 17.67
CA LYS A 52 -14.80 2.31 17.58
C LYS A 52 -13.33 2.69 17.81
N ALA A 53 -12.47 1.73 18.12
CA ALA A 53 -11.04 1.95 18.31
C ALA A 53 -10.38 2.39 16.99
N VAL A 54 -9.68 3.52 17.06
CA VAL A 54 -8.85 4.07 16.01
C VAL A 54 -7.45 4.21 16.56
N ILE A 55 -6.47 3.73 15.80
CA ILE A 55 -5.05 3.82 16.14
C ILE A 55 -4.35 4.65 15.07
N ASP A 56 -3.39 5.46 15.49
CA ASP A 56 -2.53 6.23 14.61
C ASP A 56 -1.27 5.40 14.33
N LEU A 57 -0.99 5.14 13.06
CA LEU A 57 0.09 4.25 12.62
C LEU A 57 0.91 4.91 11.51
N THR A 58 2.21 4.70 11.52
CA THR A 58 3.08 5.07 10.39
C THR A 58 2.90 4.07 9.24
N ILE A 59 3.40 4.44 8.06
CA ILE A 59 3.40 3.51 6.92
C ILE A 59 4.18 2.23 7.22
N ASN A 60 5.25 2.32 8.02
CA ASN A 60 6.06 1.17 8.40
C ASN A 60 5.28 0.26 9.34
N ASP A 61 4.55 0.81 10.32
CA ASP A 61 3.72 0.01 11.21
C ASP A 61 2.67 -0.79 10.43
N ILE A 62 2.05 -0.17 9.41
CA ILE A 62 1.08 -0.85 8.55
C ILE A 62 1.73 -1.96 7.71
N VAL A 63 2.92 -1.72 7.15
CA VAL A 63 3.59 -2.65 6.23
C VAL A 63 4.21 -3.84 6.96
N PHE A 64 4.77 -3.61 8.15
CA PHE A 64 5.50 -4.62 8.91
C PHE A 64 4.65 -5.35 9.96
N ASP A 65 3.44 -4.87 10.26
CA ASP A 65 2.43 -5.64 10.97
C ASP A 65 1.53 -6.39 9.97
N LEU A 66 1.77 -7.70 9.85
CA LEU A 66 1.02 -8.54 8.91
C LEU A 66 -0.47 -8.61 9.22
N ASP A 67 -0.88 -8.50 10.48
CA ASP A 67 -2.29 -8.55 10.87
C ASP A 67 -3.04 -7.35 10.29
N ILE A 68 -2.39 -6.19 10.31
CA ILE A 68 -2.92 -4.96 9.75
C ILE A 68 -2.93 -5.05 8.23
N LEU A 69 -1.78 -5.35 7.62
CA LEU A 69 -1.65 -5.39 6.16
C LEU A 69 -2.64 -6.37 5.51
N HIS A 70 -2.74 -7.59 6.05
CA HIS A 70 -3.67 -8.60 5.55
C HIS A 70 -5.14 -8.33 5.93
N GLY A 71 -5.38 -7.53 6.97
CA GLY A 71 -6.71 -7.14 7.42
C GLY A 71 -7.30 -5.95 6.66
N LEU A 72 -6.50 -5.22 5.89
CA LEU A 72 -6.94 -4.12 5.02
C LEU A 72 -7.73 -4.60 3.80
N HIS A 73 -8.54 -3.70 3.24
CA HIS A 73 -9.17 -3.91 1.94
C HIS A 73 -8.11 -3.86 0.82
N PRO A 74 -8.15 -4.72 -0.22
CA PRO A 74 -7.12 -4.77 -1.27
C PRO A 74 -6.83 -3.42 -1.94
N ILE A 75 -7.86 -2.60 -2.18
CA ILE A 75 -7.69 -1.23 -2.69
C ILE A 75 -6.82 -0.37 -1.75
N GLN A 76 -7.05 -0.44 -0.44
CA GLN A 76 -6.28 0.31 0.55
C GLN A 76 -4.85 -0.23 0.68
N SER A 77 -4.69 -1.55 0.67
CA SER A 77 -3.37 -2.19 0.67
C SER A 77 -2.55 -1.80 -0.57
N CYS A 78 -3.17 -1.76 -1.74
CA CYS A 78 -2.53 -1.28 -2.96
C CYS A 78 -2.09 0.18 -2.85
N TYR A 79 -2.95 1.05 -2.30
CA TYR A 79 -2.61 2.44 -2.04
C TYR A 79 -1.40 2.57 -1.11
N ILE A 80 -1.39 1.83 0.01
CA ILE A 80 -0.24 1.77 0.92
C ILE A 80 1.03 1.30 0.21
N GLY A 81 0.92 0.31 -0.69
CA GLY A 81 2.06 -0.12 -1.52
C GLY A 81 2.65 1.01 -2.38
N ILE A 82 1.79 1.81 -3.01
CA ILE A 82 2.21 2.96 -3.82
C ILE A 82 2.88 4.04 -2.95
N GLU A 83 2.30 4.38 -1.81
CA GLU A 83 2.88 5.37 -0.89
C GLU A 83 4.22 4.87 -0.32
N TYR A 84 4.31 3.59 0.02
CA TYR A 84 5.53 2.99 0.54
C TYR A 84 6.66 2.97 -0.50
N ALA A 85 6.33 2.83 -1.79
CA ALA A 85 7.30 2.98 -2.85
C ALA A 85 7.92 4.38 -2.91
N LYS A 86 7.21 5.43 -2.47
CA LYS A 86 7.75 6.79 -2.38
C LYS A 86 8.71 6.93 -1.20
N THR A 87 8.37 6.36 -0.05
CA THR A 87 9.22 6.43 1.15
C THR A 87 10.54 5.66 0.97
N ILE A 88 10.53 4.51 0.28
CA ILE A 88 11.73 3.75 -0.06
C ILE A 88 12.75 4.58 -0.86
N LYS A 89 12.29 5.44 -1.77
CA LYS A 89 13.21 6.28 -2.56
C LYS A 89 13.83 7.41 -1.75
N SER A 90 13.10 7.94 -0.78
CA SER A 90 13.55 9.06 0.04
C SER A 90 14.48 8.61 1.18
N HIS A 91 14.24 7.45 1.79
CA HIS A 91 14.95 7.02 3.01
C HIS A 91 15.35 5.52 2.97
N PRO A 92 16.26 5.10 2.06
CA PRO A 92 16.57 3.67 1.85
C PRO A 92 17.29 2.98 3.03
N THR A 93 17.93 3.74 3.93
CA THR A 93 18.77 3.24 5.02
C THR A 93 17.96 2.81 6.25
N GLU A 94 16.88 3.51 6.57
CA GLU A 94 16.03 3.25 7.74
C GLU A 94 15.22 1.96 7.58
N ILE A 95 14.82 1.63 6.35
CA ILE A 95 13.97 0.48 6.05
C ILE A 95 14.71 -0.86 6.24
N ARG A 96 16.03 -0.87 6.16
CA ARG A 96 16.84 -2.10 6.36
C ARG A 96 16.84 -2.60 7.80
N GLN A 97 16.45 -1.76 8.76
CA GLN A 97 16.47 -2.09 10.19
C GLN A 97 15.11 -2.57 10.70
N LEU A 98 14.05 -2.46 9.90
CA LEU A 98 12.70 -2.83 10.30
C LEU A 98 12.56 -4.35 10.35
N LYS A 99 12.12 -4.85 11.51
CA LYS A 99 11.81 -6.26 11.75
C LYS A 99 10.32 -6.48 11.62
N GLN A 100 9.96 -7.62 11.02
CA GLN A 100 8.59 -8.06 10.91
C GLN A 100 7.95 -8.25 12.30
N GLN A 101 6.71 -7.82 12.44
CA GLN A 101 5.89 -8.06 13.63
C GLN A 101 4.75 -9.02 13.25
N ASN A 102 4.34 -9.87 14.18
CA ASN A 102 3.21 -10.80 14.06
C ASN A 102 3.28 -11.75 12.85
N THR A 103 4.20 -12.71 12.86
CA THR A 103 4.22 -13.81 11.88
C THR A 103 3.19 -14.89 12.24
N PHE A 104 1.92 -14.65 11.95
CA PHE A 104 0.92 -15.73 12.04
C PHE A 104 1.02 -16.69 10.84
N ASP A 105 1.07 -17.99 11.12
CA ASP A 105 0.95 -19.07 10.11
C ASP A 105 -0.38 -19.03 9.32
N ALA A 106 -1.36 -18.28 9.84
CA ALA A 106 -2.69 -18.09 9.24
C ALA A 106 -2.66 -17.33 7.89
N TYR A 107 -1.58 -16.61 7.57
CA TYR A 107 -1.45 -15.84 6.32
C TYR A 107 -1.14 -16.69 5.07
N SER A 108 -0.99 -18.01 5.26
CA SER A 108 -1.04 -19.02 4.20
C SER A 108 -2.42 -19.14 3.53
N VAL A 109 -3.44 -18.45 4.05
CA VAL A 109 -4.83 -18.52 3.58
C VAL A 109 -5.28 -17.17 3.02
N SER A 110 -5.58 -17.13 1.72
CA SER A 110 -6.16 -15.93 1.09
C SER A 110 -7.62 -15.75 1.51
N ARG A 111 -7.92 -14.57 2.06
CA ARG A 111 -9.25 -14.22 2.56
C ARG A 111 -10.22 -13.89 1.43
N TYR A 112 -9.81 -12.99 0.54
CA TYR A 112 -10.55 -12.51 -0.61
C TYR A 112 -9.75 -12.74 -1.90
N GLY A 113 -10.45 -12.55 -3.02
CA GLY A 113 -9.86 -12.54 -4.34
C GLY A 113 -10.15 -13.77 -5.18
N SER A 114 -10.57 -13.52 -6.41
CA SER A 114 -10.65 -14.51 -7.48
C SER A 114 -9.33 -14.63 -8.23
N TYR A 115 -8.44 -13.65 -8.11
CA TYR A 115 -7.10 -13.70 -8.70
C TYR A 115 -6.04 -14.24 -7.73
N ASN A 116 -4.95 -14.75 -8.31
CA ASN A 116 -3.76 -15.15 -7.60
C ASN A 116 -2.53 -14.66 -8.38
N LEU A 117 -1.64 -13.93 -7.71
CA LEU A 117 -0.36 -13.53 -8.28
C LEU A 117 0.55 -14.76 -8.41
N LEU A 118 1.16 -14.97 -9.57
CA LEU A 118 1.98 -16.16 -9.87
C LEU A 118 3.46 -15.84 -10.00
N PHE A 119 3.80 -14.81 -10.78
CA PHE A 119 5.20 -14.48 -11.06
C PHE A 119 5.35 -13.02 -11.48
N GLN A 120 6.61 -12.57 -11.48
CA GLN A 120 7.04 -11.32 -12.10
C GLN A 120 8.00 -11.65 -13.25
N THR A 121 7.78 -11.07 -14.43
CA THR A 121 8.70 -11.23 -15.56
C THR A 121 9.95 -10.39 -15.37
N ARG A 122 11.01 -10.68 -16.13
CA ARG A 122 12.25 -9.88 -16.12
C ARG A 122 12.01 -8.43 -16.55
N ASP A 123 11.02 -8.21 -17.42
CA ASP A 123 10.60 -6.89 -17.90
C ASP A 123 9.73 -6.12 -16.88
N GLY A 124 9.51 -6.70 -15.70
CA GLY A 124 8.74 -6.09 -14.62
C GLY A 124 7.23 -6.10 -14.86
N LEU A 125 6.73 -6.99 -15.73
CA LEU A 125 5.30 -7.30 -15.83
C LEU A 125 4.92 -8.34 -14.77
N ILE A 126 3.64 -8.39 -14.40
CA ILE A 126 3.13 -9.38 -13.44
C ILE A 126 2.21 -10.38 -14.13
N GLY A 127 2.43 -11.65 -13.84
CA GLY A 127 1.58 -12.76 -14.24
C GLY A 127 0.66 -13.17 -13.10
N PHE A 128 -0.64 -13.27 -13.38
CA PHE A 128 -1.64 -13.69 -12.41
C PHE A 128 -2.71 -14.57 -13.07
N GLU A 129 -3.37 -15.41 -12.26
CA GLU A 129 -4.42 -16.32 -12.72
C GLU A 129 -5.77 -15.99 -12.09
N HIS A 130 -6.84 -16.11 -12.88
CA HIS A 130 -8.20 -16.15 -12.36
C HIS A 130 -8.50 -17.57 -11.87
N ARG A 131 -8.60 -17.79 -10.55
CA ARG A 131 -8.74 -19.13 -9.95
C ARG A 131 -9.93 -19.95 -10.49
N PRO A 132 -11.13 -19.38 -10.72
CA PRO A 132 -12.26 -20.16 -11.25
C PRO A 132 -12.03 -20.67 -12.68
N THR A 133 -11.43 -19.86 -13.55
CA THR A 133 -11.27 -20.22 -14.98
C THR A 133 -9.87 -20.71 -15.31
N GLN A 134 -8.93 -20.63 -14.36
CA GLN A 134 -7.50 -20.90 -14.56
C GLN A 134 -6.87 -20.06 -15.69
N LYS A 135 -7.54 -18.98 -16.10
CA LYS A 135 -7.05 -18.10 -17.16
C LYS A 135 -5.91 -17.25 -16.60
N GLN A 136 -4.73 -17.39 -17.19
CA GLN A 136 -3.59 -16.56 -16.86
C GLN A 136 -3.60 -15.27 -17.68
N THR A 137 -3.10 -14.20 -17.08
CA THR A 137 -2.96 -12.88 -17.70
C THR A 137 -1.64 -12.28 -17.26
N ILE A 138 -0.97 -11.60 -18.19
CA ILE A 138 0.25 -10.84 -17.93
C ILE A 138 -0.07 -9.38 -18.20
N MET A 139 0.23 -8.51 -17.24
CA MET A 139 -0.12 -7.08 -17.32
C MET A 139 0.92 -6.21 -16.62
N ASP A 140 0.96 -4.93 -16.96
CA ASP A 140 1.77 -3.97 -16.22
C ASP A 140 1.18 -3.73 -14.81
N PRO A 141 2.00 -3.75 -13.73
CA PRO A 141 1.53 -3.49 -12.37
C PRO A 141 0.78 -2.15 -12.22
N GLN A 142 1.16 -1.11 -12.98
CA GLN A 142 0.51 0.20 -12.96
C GLN A 142 -0.92 0.12 -13.50
N GLU A 143 -1.15 -0.63 -14.59
CA GLU A 143 -2.49 -0.83 -15.15
C GLU A 143 -3.38 -1.59 -14.16
N VAL A 144 -2.84 -2.64 -13.52
CA VAL A 144 -3.57 -3.41 -12.51
C VAL A 144 -3.90 -2.55 -11.29
N ALA A 145 -2.94 -1.77 -10.78
CA ALA A 145 -3.10 -0.92 -9.61
C ALA A 145 -4.15 0.20 -9.83
N LEU A 146 -4.23 0.75 -11.03
CA LEU A 146 -5.21 1.80 -11.38
C LEU A 146 -6.62 1.24 -11.63
N SER A 147 -6.73 -0.06 -11.91
CA SER A 147 -8.02 -0.72 -12.09
C SER A 147 -8.61 -1.19 -10.76
N LYS A 148 -9.55 -0.40 -10.21
CA LYS A 148 -10.29 -0.76 -8.98
C LYS A 148 -11.01 -2.10 -9.09
N GLU A 149 -11.50 -2.43 -10.28
CA GLU A 149 -12.21 -3.68 -10.56
C GLU A 149 -11.30 -4.90 -10.52
N LEU A 150 -10.05 -4.76 -10.96
CA LEU A 150 -9.07 -5.84 -10.87
C LEU A 150 -8.46 -5.93 -9.47
N ILE A 151 -8.04 -4.82 -8.87
CA ILE A 151 -7.29 -4.84 -7.62
C ILE A 151 -8.11 -5.37 -6.44
N LYS A 152 -9.45 -5.14 -6.43
CA LYS A 152 -10.35 -5.67 -5.41
C LYS A 152 -10.43 -7.20 -5.42
N GLU A 153 -10.04 -7.83 -6.53
CA GLU A 153 -10.08 -9.27 -6.75
C GLU A 153 -8.76 -9.98 -6.39
N PHE A 154 -7.78 -9.26 -5.84
CA PHE A 154 -6.57 -9.84 -5.24
C PHE A 154 -6.69 -9.92 -3.72
N ASP A 155 -5.83 -10.72 -3.08
CA ASP A 155 -5.66 -10.62 -1.63
C ASP A 155 -4.92 -9.32 -1.26
N ALA A 156 -5.08 -8.87 -0.02
CA ALA A 156 -4.54 -7.60 0.46
C ALA A 156 -3.02 -7.49 0.31
N ALA A 157 -2.27 -8.56 0.56
CA ALA A 157 -0.81 -8.54 0.48
C ALA A 157 -0.33 -8.60 -0.99
N GLN A 158 -1.02 -9.34 -1.85
CA GLN A 158 -0.79 -9.31 -3.30
C GLN A 158 -1.10 -7.92 -3.86
N ALA A 159 -2.21 -7.30 -3.45
CA ALA A 159 -2.57 -5.95 -3.86
C ALA A 159 -1.55 -4.91 -3.38
N PHE A 160 -1.06 -5.02 -2.14
CA PHE A 160 0.06 -4.21 -1.65
C PHE A 160 1.30 -4.37 -2.54
N TYR A 161 1.69 -5.60 -2.86
CA TYR A 161 2.85 -5.86 -3.69
C TYR A 161 2.71 -5.30 -5.11
N ILE A 162 1.53 -5.43 -5.72
CA ILE A 162 1.20 -4.80 -7.01
C ILE A 162 1.33 -3.28 -6.91
N GLY A 163 0.78 -2.68 -5.86
CA GLY A 163 0.90 -1.25 -5.58
C GLY A 163 2.35 -0.78 -5.40
N LEU A 164 3.16 -1.57 -4.69
CA LEU A 164 4.59 -1.31 -4.52
C LEU A 164 5.32 -1.30 -5.87
N LEU A 165 5.10 -2.32 -6.71
CA LEU A 165 5.70 -2.39 -8.04
C LEU A 165 5.26 -1.22 -8.94
N ALA A 166 3.96 -0.89 -8.91
CA ALA A 166 3.40 0.24 -9.64
C ALA A 166 4.04 1.56 -9.19
N GLY A 167 4.11 1.81 -7.87
CA GLY A 167 4.70 3.02 -7.32
C GLY A 167 6.19 3.15 -7.63
N LEU A 168 6.95 2.04 -7.63
CA LEU A 168 8.36 2.06 -8.02
C LEU A 168 8.54 2.48 -9.49
N LYS A 169 7.68 1.98 -10.40
CA LYS A 169 7.64 2.34 -11.83
C LYS A 169 7.20 3.79 -12.06
N MET A 170 6.13 4.24 -11.41
CA MET A 170 5.63 5.63 -11.50
C MET A 170 6.70 6.64 -11.09
N ASN A 171 7.49 6.30 -10.08
CA ASN A 171 8.55 7.15 -9.58
C ASN A 171 9.85 7.09 -10.41
N THR A 172 9.99 6.16 -11.37
CA THR A 172 11.17 6.08 -12.27
C THR A 172 11.01 6.88 -13.54
N THR A 173 9.78 7.19 -13.93
CA THR A 173 9.54 8.19 -14.97
C THR A 173 9.94 9.54 -14.36
N PRO A 174 10.97 10.24 -14.88
CA PRO A 174 11.20 11.60 -14.45
C PRO A 174 9.93 12.37 -14.81
N LEU A 175 9.14 12.71 -13.80
CA LEU A 175 8.27 13.86 -13.90
C LEU A 175 9.22 14.96 -14.35
N ASN A 176 9.07 15.43 -15.60
CA ASN A 176 9.44 16.78 -15.95
C ASN A 176 8.87 17.61 -14.80
N ARG A 177 9.75 18.02 -13.87
CA ARG A 177 9.40 18.89 -12.78
C ARG A 177 9.04 20.19 -13.46
N ILE A 178 7.78 20.30 -13.88
CA ILE A 178 7.13 21.58 -14.03
C ILE A 178 7.22 22.12 -12.62
N SER A 179 8.23 22.97 -12.41
CA SER A 179 8.38 23.74 -11.19
C SER A 179 7.00 24.29 -10.86
N PRO A 180 6.54 24.19 -9.59
CA PRO A 180 5.29 24.83 -9.23
C PRO A 180 5.44 26.30 -9.62
N LYS A 181 4.65 26.73 -10.61
CA LYS A 181 4.54 28.14 -10.98
C LYS A 181 4.25 28.84 -9.67
N LYS A 182 5.19 29.68 -9.23
CA LYS A 182 5.15 30.41 -7.98
C LYS A 182 3.86 31.22 -7.97
N VAL A 183 2.80 30.67 -7.38
CA VAL A 183 1.53 31.38 -7.26
C VAL A 183 1.79 32.48 -6.25
N SER A 184 1.70 33.73 -6.69
CA SER A 184 1.78 34.90 -5.84
C SER A 184 0.62 34.85 -4.84
N HIS A 185 0.90 34.48 -3.59
CA HIS A 185 -0.08 34.63 -2.53
C HIS A 185 -0.37 36.12 -2.34
N LEU A 186 -1.65 36.50 -2.46
CA LEU A 186 -2.14 37.83 -2.07
C LEU A 186 -1.79 38.04 -0.59
N ARG A 187 -1.08 39.13 -0.30
CA ARG A 187 -0.77 39.53 1.08
C ARG A 187 -1.96 40.30 1.64
N LEU A 188 -2.41 39.89 2.82
CA LEU A 188 -3.38 40.65 3.61
C LEU A 188 -2.70 41.96 4.04
N VAL A 189 -3.17 43.09 3.52
CA VAL A 189 -2.72 44.42 3.94
C VAL A 189 -3.49 44.80 5.20
N LYS A 190 -2.79 45.06 6.31
CA LYS A 190 -3.41 45.69 7.47
C LYS A 190 -3.77 47.13 7.10
N HIS A 191 -5.06 47.45 7.18
CA HIS A 191 -5.54 48.82 7.10
C HIS A 191 -5.18 49.50 8.42
N GLU A 192 -4.18 50.40 8.41
CA GLU A 192 -3.96 51.29 9.54
C GLU A 192 -5.09 52.33 9.57
N GLY A 193 -5.58 52.57 10.78
CA GLY A 193 -6.71 53.43 11.05
C GLY A 193 -6.41 54.89 10.76
N ILE A 194 -7.47 55.60 10.39
CA ILE A 194 -7.55 57.04 10.23
C ILE A 194 -7.16 57.70 11.57
N ASN A 195 -6.10 58.50 11.57
CA ASN A 195 -5.86 59.46 12.65
C ASN A 195 -6.59 60.75 12.31
N GLU A 196 -7.68 61.03 13.01
CA GLU A 196 -8.29 62.36 13.08
C GLU A 196 -7.50 63.21 14.08
N HIS A 197 -7.02 64.36 13.61
CA HIS A 197 -6.68 65.52 14.43
C HIS A 197 -7.24 66.77 13.76
#